data_AF-A0A919B6E5-F1
#
_entry.id   AF-A0A919B6E5-F1
#
_cell.length_a   1.000
_cell.length_b   1.000
_cell.length_c   1.000
_cell.angle_alpha   90.00
_cell.angle_beta   90.00
_cell.angle_gamma   90.00
#
_symmetry.space_group_name_H-M   'P 1'
#
loop_
_entity.id
_entity.type
_entity.pdbx_description
1 polymer ?
#
loop_
_entity_poly.entity_id
_entity_poly.type
_entity_poly.pdbx_seq_one_letter_code
_entity_poly.pdbx_strand_id
1 'polypeptide(L)'
;MEFLRTHSVRILAALAALVPLLVARWPGIDWYGLAAVVAALLGAGEMAQRVEDSKTSEALHKTSPYDELAAIHMQLAQRESESTLAR
;
A
#
# COMPACT_ATOMS: atom_id res chain seq x y z
N MET A 1 -5.87 -17.78 -9.76
CA MET A 1 -5.13 -16.57 -10.18
C MET A 1 -5.37 -15.35 -9.29
N GLU A 2 -6.56 -15.20 -8.70
CA GLU A 2 -6.91 -14.03 -7.87
C GLU A 2 -6.06 -13.88 -6.59
N PHE A 3 -5.73 -14.99 -5.92
CA PHE A 3 -4.86 -15.01 -4.74
C PHE A 3 -3.48 -14.38 -4.97
N LEU A 4 -2.85 -14.72 -6.11
CA LEU A 4 -1.55 -14.18 -6.53
C LEU A 4 -1.62 -12.67 -6.76
N ARG A 5 -2.75 -12.17 -7.29
CA ARG A 5 -2.95 -10.75 -7.55
C ARG A 5 -3.12 -9.96 -6.25
N THR A 6 -3.91 -10.50 -5.31
CA THR A 6 -4.20 -9.89 -4.01
C THR A 6 -3.00 -9.91 -3.06
N HIS A 7 -2.16 -10.96 -3.13
CA HIS A 7 -1.03 -11.15 -2.21
C HIS A 7 0.33 -11.00 -2.89
N SER A 8 0.38 -10.45 -4.10
CA SER A 8 1.58 -10.25 -4.91
C SER A 8 2.73 -9.59 -4.11
N VAL A 9 2.43 -8.51 -3.40
CA VAL A 9 3.40 -7.79 -2.54
C VAL A 9 3.94 -8.68 -1.41
N ARG A 10 3.07 -9.48 -0.78
CA ARG A 10 3.45 -10.39 0.31
C ARG A 10 4.35 -11.53 -0.18
N ILE A 11 4.06 -12.06 -1.37
CA ILE A 11 4.88 -13.10 -2.01
C ILE A 11 6.25 -12.52 -2.36
N LEU A 12 6.29 -11.31 -2.94
CA LEU A 12 7.55 -10.62 -3.23
C LEU A 12 8.39 -10.38 -1.97
N ALA A 13 7.76 -9.94 -0.87
CA ALA A 13 8.44 -9.74 0.40
C ALA A 13 9.02 -11.05 0.96
N ALA A 14 8.27 -12.15 0.87
CA ALA A 14 8.74 -13.47 1.29
C ALA A 14 9.94 -13.93 0.44
N LEU A 15 9.89 -13.73 -0.89
CA LEU A 15 11.00 -14.04 -1.79
C LEU A 15 12.24 -13.18 -1.50
N ALA A 16 12.04 -11.88 -1.25
CA ALA A 16 13.13 -10.98 -0.89
C ALA A 16 13.80 -11.38 0.44
N ALA A 17 13.02 -11.81 1.43
CA ALA A 17 13.53 -12.28 2.72
C ALA A 17 14.31 -13.61 2.62
N LEU A 18 14.02 -14.45 1.62
CA LEU A 18 14.75 -15.70 1.39
C LEU A 18 16.17 -15.46 0.86
N VAL A 19 16.41 -14.36 0.13
CA VAL A 19 17.74 -14.08 -0.44
C VAL A 19 18.85 -14.02 0.60
N PRO A 20 18.78 -13.19 1.67
CA PRO A 20 19.84 -13.17 2.69
C PRO A 20 20.00 -14.51 3.41
N LEU A 21 18.92 -15.27 3.60
CA LEU A 21 18.98 -16.61 4.20
C LEU A 21 19.76 -17.60 3.31
N LEU A 22 19.53 -17.57 2.00
CA LEU A 22 20.24 -18.41 1.02
C LEU A 22 21.73 -18.04 0.96
N VAL A 23 22.05 -16.73 0.95
CA VAL A 23 23.44 -16.25 0.98
C VAL A 23 24.17 -16.70 2.24
N ALA A 24 23.53 -16.60 3.40
CA ALA A 24 24.12 -17.04 4.66
C ALA A 24 24.35 -18.56 4.71
N ARG A 25 23.48 -19.35 4.07
CA ARG A 25 23.61 -20.81 4.04
C ARG A 25 24.61 -21.31 3.01
N TRP A 26 24.74 -20.62 1.87
CA TRP A 26 25.63 -20.98 0.77
C TRP A 26 26.51 -19.78 0.39
N PRO A 27 27.66 -19.59 1.07
CA PRO A 27 28.54 -18.45 0.82
C PRO A 27 29.27 -18.51 -0.54
N GLY A 28 29.21 -19.65 -1.25
CA GLY A 28 29.81 -19.84 -2.58
C GLY A 28 28.95 -19.37 -3.75
N ILE A 29 27.85 -18.65 -3.49
CA ILE A 29 26.99 -18.13 -4.56
C ILE A 29 27.75 -17.07 -5.35
N ASP A 30 27.73 -17.21 -6.67
CA ASP A 30 28.32 -16.23 -7.59
C ASP A 30 27.64 -14.86 -7.49
N TRP A 31 28.46 -13.81 -7.50
CA TRP A 31 28.00 -12.44 -7.32
C TRP A 31 27.09 -11.96 -8.46
N TYR A 32 27.34 -12.40 -9.70
CA TYR A 32 26.47 -12.02 -10.82
C TYR A 32 25.07 -12.62 -10.68
N GLY A 33 24.97 -13.87 -10.20
CA GLY A 33 23.69 -14.50 -9.88
C GLY A 33 22.92 -13.72 -8.81
N LEU A 34 23.60 -13.28 -7.75
CA LEU A 34 23.00 -12.45 -6.70
C LEU A 34 22.51 -11.10 -7.24
N ALA A 35 23.33 -10.42 -8.03
CA ALA A 35 22.97 -9.14 -8.62
C ALA A 35 21.74 -9.26 -9.54
N ALA A 36 21.65 -10.33 -10.33
CA ALA A 36 20.50 -10.60 -11.19
C ALA A 36 19.20 -10.84 -10.37
N VAL A 37 19.28 -11.62 -9.29
CA VAL A 37 18.14 -11.86 -8.39
C VAL A 37 17.68 -10.58 -7.72
N VAL A 38 18.61 -9.75 -7.23
CA VAL A 38 18.29 -8.45 -6.62
C VAL A 38 17.64 -7.52 -7.65
N ALA A 39 18.18 -7.44 -8.86
CA ALA A 39 17.58 -6.63 -9.93
C ALA A 39 16.16 -7.10 -10.27
N ALA A 40 15.93 -8.41 -10.34
CA ALA A 40 14.60 -8.97 -10.58
C ALA A 40 13.62 -8.64 -9.45
N LEU A 41 14.04 -8.73 -8.18
CA LEU A 41 13.22 -8.36 -7.03
C LEU A 41 12.87 -6.87 -7.01
N LEU A 42 13.85 -6.01 -7.33
CA LEU A 42 13.62 -4.56 -7.42
C LEU A 42 12.64 -4.22 -8.54
N GLY A 43 12.82 -4.79 -9.74
CA GLY A 43 11.91 -4.57 -10.85
C GLY A 43 10.48 -5.07 -10.56
N ALA A 44 10.35 -6.23 -9.93
CA ALA A 44 9.05 -6.73 -9.48
C ALA A 44 8.43 -5.83 -8.39
N GLY A 45 9.25 -5.28 -7.50
CA GLY A 45 8.83 -4.33 -6.46
C GLY A 45 8.28 -3.03 -7.05
N GLU A 46 8.97 -2.46 -8.04
CA GLU A 46 8.50 -1.27 -8.74
C GLU A 46 7.15 -1.51 -9.42
N MET A 47 6.97 -2.64 -10.10
CA MET A 47 5.69 -2.98 -10.73
C MET A 47 4.57 -3.11 -9.71
N ALA A 48 4.86 -3.72 -8.55
CA ALA A 48 3.87 -3.82 -7.47
C ALA A 48 3.52 -2.45 -6.89
N GLN A 49 4.52 -1.57 -6.71
CA GLN A 49 4.30 -0.18 -6.27
C GLN A 49 3.43 0.60 -7.25
N ARG A 50 3.67 0.51 -8.56
CA ARG A 50 2.82 1.17 -9.57
C ARG A 50 1.36 0.74 -9.49
N VAL A 51 1.11 -0.54 -9.17
CA VAL A 51 -0.26 -1.05 -8.98
C VAL A 51 -0.89 -0.44 -7.73
N GLU A 52 -0.15 -0.36 -6.62
CA GLU A 52 -0.64 0.31 -5.41
C GLU A 52 -0.86 1.81 -5.64
N ASP A 53 0.05 2.51 -6.32
CA ASP A 53 -0.09 3.93 -6.68
C ASP A 53 -1.35 4.18 -7.51
N SER A 54 -1.66 3.27 -8.45
CA SER A 54 -2.90 3.34 -9.23
C SER A 54 -4.14 3.20 -8.34
N LYS A 55 -4.13 2.32 -7.33
CA LYS A 55 -5.23 2.18 -6.38
C LYS A 55 -5.39 3.43 -5.52
N THR A 56 -4.27 4.00 -5.08
CA THR A 56 -4.26 5.26 -4.32
C THR A 56 -4.82 6.41 -5.16
N SER A 57 -4.41 6.52 -6.43
CA SER A 57 -4.95 7.51 -7.36
C SER A 57 -6.44 7.31 -7.60
N GLU A 58 -6.92 6.07 -7.75
CA GLU A 58 -8.35 5.79 -7.89
C GLU A 58 -9.13 6.15 -6.63
N ALA A 59 -8.55 5.89 -5.44
CA ALA A 59 -9.16 6.24 -4.16
C ALA A 59 -9.29 7.75 -3.96
N LEU A 60 -8.38 8.57 -4.47
CA LEU A 60 -8.47 10.03 -4.41
C LEU A 60 -9.71 10.60 -5.11
N HIS A 61 -10.26 9.87 -6.09
CA HIS A 61 -11.45 10.30 -6.83
C HIS A 61 -12.75 9.71 -6.29
N LYS A 62 -12.70 8.84 -5.29
CA LYS A 62 -13.89 8.28 -4.65
C LYS A 62 -14.29 9.16 -3.47
N THR A 63 -15.58 9.46 -3.36
CA THR A 63 -16.15 10.13 -2.18
C THR A 63 -15.77 9.33 -0.94
N SER A 64 -15.15 10.00 0.03
CA SER A 64 -14.77 9.36 1.27
C SER A 64 -16.04 9.11 2.09
N PRO A 65 -16.19 7.94 2.72
CA PRO A 65 -17.28 7.71 3.67
C PRO A 65 -17.25 8.68 4.87
N TYR A 66 -16.13 9.38 5.07
CA TYR A 66 -15.98 10.43 6.09
C TYR A 66 -16.46 11.81 5.62
N ASP A 67 -16.68 12.03 4.33
CA ASP A 67 -17.18 13.31 3.80
C ASP A 67 -18.63 13.55 4.24
N GLU A 68 -19.46 12.51 4.23
CA GLU A 68 -20.85 12.57 4.73
C GLU A 68 -20.89 12.84 6.24
N LEU A 69 -20.01 12.18 7.00
CA LEU A 69 -19.86 12.41 8.45
C LEU A 69 -19.41 13.84 8.77
N ALA A 70 -18.47 14.38 8.00
CA ALA A 70 -18.02 15.76 8.15
C ALA A 70 -19.15 16.76 7.87
N ALA A 71 -19.97 16.51 6.84
CA ALA A 71 -21.14 17.32 6.54
C ALA A 71 -22.17 17.29 7.68
N ILE A 72 -22.43 16.12 8.26
CA ILE A 72 -23.33 15.97 9.41
C ILE A 72 -22.79 16.74 10.63
N HIS A 73 -21.49 16.63 10.92
CA HIS A 73 -20.88 17.38 12.03
C HIS A 73 -20.95 18.90 11.84
N MET A 74 -20.75 19.40 10.62
CA MET A 74 -20.92 20.83 10.34
C MET A 74 -22.36 21.30 10.58
N GLN A 75 -23.35 20.50 10.16
CA GLN A 75 -24.76 20.83 10.37
C GLN A 75 -25.14 20.83 11.86
N LEU A 76 -24.62 19.88 12.64
CA LEU A 76 -24.82 19.85 14.09
C LEU A 76 -24.20 21.07 14.77
N ALA A 77 -22.96 21.42 14.42
CA ALA A 77 -22.29 22.60 14.96
C ALA A 77 -23.05 23.90 14.65
N GLN A 78 -23.59 24.04 13.43
CA GLN A 78 -24.43 25.19 13.07
C GLN A 78 -25.69 25.27 13.93
N ARG A 79 -26.42 24.16 14.09
CA ARG A 79 -27.63 24.13 14.93
C ARG A 79 -27.35 24.44 16.40
N GLU A 80 -26.22 23.99 16.94
CA GLU A 80 -25.81 24.32 18.31
C GLU A 80 -25.52 25.82 18.47
N SER A 81 -24.86 26.44 17.50
CA SER A 81 -24.63 27.89 17.51
C SER A 81 -25.92 28.70 17.43
N GLU A 82 -26.87 28.31 16.58
CA GLU A 82 -28.18 28.97 16.43
C GLU A 82 -29.01 28.83 17.71
N SER A 83 -29.00 27.66 18.34
CA SER A 83 -29.65 27.38 19.63
C SER A 83 -29.09 28.23 20.76
N THR A 84 -27.78 28.48 20.74
CA THR A 84 -27.09 29.27 21.78
C THR A 84 -27.37 30.76 21.64
N LEU A 85 -27.55 31.27 20.41
CA LEU A 85 -27.89 32.68 20.14
C LEU A 85 -29.38 33.01 20.38
N ALA A 86 -30.25 31.99 20.42
CA ALA A 86 -31.68 32.14 20.66
C ALA A 86 -32.07 32.12 22.15
N ARG A 87 -31.10 32.00 23.06
CA ARG A 87 -31.26 32.08 24.52
C ARG A 87 -30.75 33.40 25.05
#